data_AF-A0A1H3MRA4-F1
#
_entry.id   AF-A0A1H3MRA4-F1
#
_cell.length_a   1.000
_cell.length_b   1.000
_cell.length_c   1.000
_cell.angle_alpha   90.00
_cell.angle_beta   90.00
_cell.angle_gamma   90.00
#
_symmetry.space_group_name_H-M   'P 1'
#
loop_
_entity.id
_entity.type
_entity.pdbx_description
1 polymer ?
#
loop_
_entity_poly.entity_id
_entity_poly.type
_entity_poly.pdbx_seq_one_letter_code
_entity_poly.pdbx_strand_id
1 'polypeptide(L)'
;MPRVPAPSRRLPRGVTWGLLLAWALHDAEELVTMPGWADRARPRLERTLPRVPARVWDRTAVSRPHATVAIGLVGSCIAAASARGARTDGADPLFQATLAGFGWHAVPHVASAVLTRGYTPGGLTAPTVVAPFVLWARSRLRAAGVPAARTPPAVALLGPLLVPGAHLAASGLLRLTGRRAGPGRRPAPVAGRSTRHP
;
A
#
# COMPACT_ATOMS: atom_id res chain seq x y z
N MET A 1 41.55 21.41 -26.88
CA MET A 1 41.17 19.98 -26.70
C MET A 1 39.68 19.90 -26.40
N PRO A 2 38.87 19.24 -27.26
CA PRO A 2 37.46 18.98 -26.95
C PRO A 2 37.36 18.03 -25.76
N ARG A 3 36.61 18.39 -24.71
CA ARG A 3 36.29 17.49 -23.61
C ARG A 3 35.47 16.34 -24.17
N VAL A 4 36.02 15.13 -24.11
CA VAL A 4 35.24 13.90 -24.32
C VAL A 4 34.12 13.91 -23.27
N PRO A 5 32.83 13.86 -23.67
CA PRO A 5 31.76 13.73 -22.70
C PRO A 5 31.98 12.44 -21.92
N ALA A 6 32.06 12.53 -20.60
CA ALA A 6 32.11 11.35 -19.76
C ALA A 6 30.91 10.45 -20.10
N PRO A 7 31.08 9.12 -20.20
CA PRO A 7 29.97 8.23 -20.46
C PRO A 7 28.86 8.52 -19.45
N SER A 8 27.65 8.80 -19.95
CA SER A 8 26.46 9.03 -19.14
C SER A 8 26.31 7.84 -18.19
N ARG A 9 26.60 8.07 -16.91
CA ARG A 9 26.63 7.00 -15.91
C ARG A 9 25.19 6.49 -15.76
N ARG A 10 24.88 5.37 -16.41
CA ARG A 10 23.57 4.71 -16.28
C ARG A 10 23.27 4.50 -14.81
N LEU A 11 22.04 4.81 -14.41
CA LEU A 11 21.64 4.65 -13.03
C LEU A 11 21.60 3.15 -12.69
N PRO A 12 22.05 2.75 -11.49
CA PRO A 12 21.89 1.36 -11.05
C PRO A 12 20.42 0.98 -11.13
N ARG A 13 20.11 -0.19 -11.72
CA ARG A 13 18.72 -0.69 -11.84
C ARG A 13 18.00 -0.80 -10.50
N GLY A 14 18.75 -0.95 -9.40
CA GLY A 14 18.22 -0.93 -8.05
C GLY A 14 17.52 0.39 -7.67
N VAL A 15 17.85 1.53 -8.29
CA VAL A 15 17.15 2.80 -8.04
C VAL A 15 15.70 2.72 -8.50
N THR A 16 15.42 2.01 -9.59
CA THR A 16 14.09 1.93 -10.18
C THR A 16 13.35 0.67 -9.73
N TRP A 17 13.93 -0.51 -9.94
CA TRP A 17 13.31 -1.78 -9.52
C TRP A 17 13.33 -2.00 -8.01
N GLY A 18 14.22 -1.32 -7.29
CA GLY A 18 14.18 -1.32 -5.83
C GLY A 18 12.91 -0.70 -5.27
N LEU A 19 12.19 0.13 -6.03
CA LEU A 19 10.89 0.65 -5.60
C LEU A 19 9.88 -0.49 -5.47
N LEU A 20 9.80 -1.37 -6.48
CA LEU A 20 8.94 -2.55 -6.45
C LEU A 20 9.34 -3.50 -5.32
N LEU A 21 10.64 -3.74 -5.13
CA LEU A 21 11.12 -4.62 -4.06
C LEU A 21 10.81 -4.04 -2.66
N ALA A 22 11.13 -2.76 -2.43
CA ALA A 22 10.87 -2.09 -1.17
C ALA A 22 9.36 -2.06 -0.86
N TRP A 23 8.54 -1.79 -1.88
CA TRP A 23 7.08 -1.87 -1.77
C TRP A 23 6.62 -3.28 -1.40
N ALA A 24 7.11 -4.31 -2.10
CA ALA A 24 6.69 -5.70 -1.83
C ALA A 24 7.06 -6.15 -0.41
N LEU A 25 8.23 -5.75 0.10
CA LEU A 25 8.64 -6.04 1.48
C LEU A 25 7.75 -5.32 2.50
N HIS A 26 7.43 -4.05 2.24
CA HIS A 26 6.57 -3.25 3.10
C HIS A 26 5.13 -3.79 3.14
N ASP A 27 4.54 -4.02 1.97
CA ASP A 27 3.16 -4.51 1.86
C ASP A 27 3.03 -5.97 2.31
N ALA A 28 4.10 -6.78 2.29
CA ALA A 28 4.09 -8.10 2.89
C ALA A 28 3.96 -8.02 4.42
N GLU A 29 4.68 -7.12 5.08
CA GLU A 29 4.48 -6.83 6.51
C GLU A 29 3.04 -6.37 6.75
N GLU A 30 2.56 -5.40 5.98
CA GLU A 30 1.18 -4.92 6.10
C GLU A 30 0.16 -6.06 5.95
N LEU A 31 0.29 -6.93 4.94
CA LEU A 31 -0.66 -8.03 4.71
C LEU A 31 -0.69 -9.04 5.86
N VAL A 32 0.46 -9.29 6.51
CA VAL A 32 0.55 -10.17 7.66
C VAL A 32 -0.09 -9.55 8.90
N THR A 33 0.02 -8.24 9.05
CA THR A 33 -0.21 -7.55 10.34
C THR A 33 -1.52 -6.77 10.38
N MET A 34 -1.99 -6.28 9.24
CA MET A 34 -3.20 -5.46 9.07
C MET A 34 -4.50 -6.19 9.43
N PRO A 35 -4.70 -7.50 9.12
CA PRO A 35 -5.94 -8.18 9.46
C PRO A 35 -6.25 -8.14 10.97
N GLY A 36 -7.39 -7.54 11.30
CA GLY A 36 -7.88 -7.35 12.67
C GLY A 36 -7.04 -6.41 13.54
N TRP A 37 -6.03 -5.71 12.99
CA TRP A 37 -5.23 -4.77 13.78
C TRP A 37 -6.05 -3.58 14.26
N ALA A 38 -6.90 -3.03 13.41
CA ALA A 38 -7.76 -1.90 13.75
C ALA A 38 -8.63 -2.22 14.98
N ASP A 39 -9.23 -3.41 15.03
CA ASP A 39 -10.06 -3.86 16.16
C ASP A 39 -9.24 -3.97 17.45
N ARG A 40 -8.02 -4.54 17.37
CA ARG A 40 -7.11 -4.67 18.52
C ARG A 40 -6.58 -3.32 19.01
N ALA A 41 -6.35 -2.38 18.10
CA ALA A 41 -5.80 -1.06 18.39
C ALA A 41 -6.86 -0.05 18.85
N ARG A 42 -8.14 -0.27 18.51
CA ARG A 42 -9.25 0.65 18.74
C ARG A 42 -9.32 1.22 20.16
N PRO A 43 -9.25 0.43 21.26
CA PRO A 43 -9.32 0.99 22.61
C PRO A 43 -8.15 1.93 22.94
N ARG A 44 -6.97 1.73 22.33
CA ARG A 44 -5.81 2.61 22.49
C ARG A 44 -5.96 3.87 21.63
N LEU A 45 -6.44 3.72 20.40
CA LEU A 45 -6.66 4.84 19.47
C LEU A 45 -7.74 5.79 19.98
N GLU A 46 -8.87 5.28 20.49
CA GLU A 46 -9.94 6.12 21.06
C GLU A 46 -9.48 6.91 22.28
N ARG A 47 -8.64 6.32 23.14
CA ARG A 47 -8.03 7.03 24.28
C ARG A 47 -7.03 8.10 23.84
N THR A 48 -6.26 7.83 22.79
CA THR A 48 -5.21 8.75 22.30
C THR A 48 -5.78 9.88 21.45
N LEU A 49 -6.89 9.63 20.74
CA LEU A 49 -7.52 10.56 19.81
C LEU A 49 -9.03 10.72 20.15
N PRO A 50 -9.37 11.26 21.34
CA PRO A 50 -10.76 11.34 21.81
C PRO A 50 -11.64 12.26 20.95
N ARG A 51 -11.04 13.11 20.11
CA ARG A 51 -11.74 14.01 19.19
C ARG A 51 -12.21 13.31 17.91
N VAL A 52 -11.75 12.09 17.62
CA VAL A 52 -12.15 11.34 16.42
C VAL A 52 -13.46 10.60 16.69
N PRO A 53 -14.53 10.84 15.91
CA PRO A 53 -15.82 10.19 16.12
C PRO A 53 -15.74 8.66 15.99
N ALA A 54 -16.46 7.92 16.86
CA ALA A 54 -16.47 6.44 16.86
C ALA A 54 -16.77 5.82 15.48
N ARG A 55 -17.68 6.44 14.72
CA ARG A 55 -18.04 6.06 13.34
C ARG A 55 -16.87 6.04 12.35
N VAL A 56 -15.79 6.76 12.63
CA VAL A 56 -14.56 6.74 11.81
C VAL A 56 -13.83 5.42 12.05
N TRP A 57 -13.71 4.99 13.30
CA TRP A 57 -13.08 3.71 13.67
C TRP A 57 -13.83 2.51 13.11
N ASP A 58 -15.17 2.54 13.08
CA ASP A 58 -15.99 1.46 12.50
C ASP A 58 -15.67 1.19 11.02
N ARG A 59 -15.08 2.16 10.31
CA ARG A 59 -14.71 2.06 8.90
C ARG A 59 -13.26 1.65 8.67
N THR A 60 -12.49 1.42 9.74
CA THR A 60 -11.06 1.07 9.65
C THR A 60 -10.80 -0.44 9.62
N ALA A 61 -11.83 -1.27 9.82
CA ALA A 61 -11.71 -2.72 9.71
C ALA A 61 -11.47 -3.13 8.24
N VAL A 62 -10.33 -3.77 7.98
CA VAL A 62 -9.97 -4.30 6.65
C VAL A 62 -9.83 -5.82 6.76
N SER A 63 -10.59 -6.54 5.95
CA SER A 63 -10.47 -8.00 5.87
C SER A 63 -9.26 -8.42 5.04
N ARG A 64 -8.71 -9.61 5.30
CA ARG A 64 -7.55 -10.12 4.55
C ARG A 64 -7.81 -10.20 3.03
N PRO A 65 -8.97 -10.71 2.53
CA PRO A 65 -9.25 -10.70 1.09
C PRO A 65 -9.29 -9.30 0.49
N HIS A 66 -9.85 -8.32 1.22
CA HIS A 66 -9.86 -6.93 0.80
C HIS A 66 -8.44 -6.37 0.69
N ALA A 67 -7.63 -6.56 1.73
CA ALA A 67 -6.24 -6.11 1.74
C ALA A 67 -5.45 -6.73 0.58
N THR A 68 -5.58 -8.05 0.35
CA THR A 68 -4.90 -8.73 -0.77
C THR A 68 -5.25 -8.12 -2.12
N VAL A 69 -6.54 -7.88 -2.40
CA VAL A 69 -6.96 -7.29 -3.67
C VAL A 69 -6.43 -5.86 -3.82
N ALA A 70 -6.56 -5.04 -2.77
CA ALA A 70 -6.07 -3.66 -2.80
C ALA A 70 -4.54 -3.60 -3.02
N ILE A 71 -3.78 -4.41 -2.29
CA ILE A 71 -2.32 -4.54 -2.43
C ILE A 71 -1.95 -4.99 -3.85
N GLY A 72 -2.66 -5.98 -4.43
CA GLY A 72 -2.41 -6.42 -5.81
C GLY A 72 -2.62 -5.31 -6.86
N LEU A 73 -3.65 -4.48 -6.68
CA LEU A 73 -3.92 -3.34 -7.55
C LEU A 73 -2.82 -2.27 -7.44
N VAL A 74 -2.45 -1.89 -6.20
CA VAL A 74 -1.36 -0.93 -5.96
C VAL A 74 -0.04 -1.46 -6.52
N GLY A 75 0.29 -2.73 -6.25
CA GLY A 75 1.50 -3.39 -6.74
C GLY A 75 1.64 -3.36 -8.25
N SER A 76 0.53 -3.53 -8.97
CA SER A 76 0.51 -3.41 -10.44
C SER A 76 0.91 -2.01 -10.91
N CYS A 77 0.41 -0.96 -10.23
CA CYS A 77 0.81 0.43 -10.50
C CYS A 77 2.29 0.68 -10.15
N ILE A 78 2.76 0.17 -9.01
CA ILE A 78 4.17 0.28 -8.59
C ILE A 78 5.11 -0.41 -9.59
N ALA A 79 4.74 -1.60 -10.06
CA ALA A 79 5.51 -2.34 -11.06
C ALA A 79 5.58 -1.56 -12.39
N ALA A 80 4.45 -1.01 -12.85
CA ALA A 80 4.42 -0.18 -14.06
C ALA A 80 5.29 1.08 -13.92
N ALA A 81 5.21 1.78 -12.79
CA ALA A 81 6.04 2.95 -12.50
C ALA A 81 7.53 2.58 -12.45
N SER A 82 7.89 1.48 -11.79
CA SER A 82 9.26 0.96 -11.71
C SER A 82 9.82 0.63 -13.10
N ALA A 83 9.02 -0.03 -13.94
CA ALA A 83 9.40 -0.36 -15.32
C ALA A 83 9.59 0.89 -16.19
N ARG A 84 8.73 1.91 -16.05
CA ARG A 84 8.89 3.20 -16.74
C ARG A 84 10.15 3.94 -16.27
N GLY A 85 10.41 3.94 -14.96
CA GLY A 85 11.65 4.46 -14.39
C GLY A 85 12.86 3.75 -14.98
N ALA A 86 12.84 2.42 -15.05
CA ALA A 86 13.95 1.64 -15.62
C ALA A 86 14.21 1.95 -17.11
N ARG A 87 13.16 2.23 -17.90
CA ARG A 87 13.29 2.62 -19.32
C ARG A 87 13.83 4.03 -19.55
N THR A 88 13.75 4.88 -18.54
CA THR A 88 14.08 6.32 -18.63
C THR A 88 15.23 6.72 -17.71
N ASP A 89 15.97 5.75 -17.17
CA ASP A 89 16.98 5.98 -16.14
C ASP A 89 16.45 6.90 -15.02
N GLY A 90 15.22 6.63 -14.55
CA GLY A 90 14.57 7.36 -13.46
C GLY A 90 14.00 8.74 -13.81
N ALA A 91 14.09 9.19 -15.07
CA ALA A 91 13.56 10.49 -15.49
C ALA A 91 12.02 10.51 -15.67
N ASP A 92 11.36 9.36 -15.74
CA ASP A 92 9.91 9.30 -15.93
C ASP A 92 9.12 9.98 -14.79
N PRO A 93 8.18 10.90 -15.11
CA PRO A 93 7.40 11.60 -14.09
C PRO A 93 6.53 10.69 -13.22
N LEU A 94 5.97 9.62 -13.79
CA LEU A 94 5.16 8.68 -13.00
C LEU A 94 6.05 7.94 -12.01
N PHE A 95 7.23 7.45 -12.44
CA PHE A 95 8.20 6.85 -11.52
C PHE A 95 8.58 7.78 -10.35
N GLN A 96 8.95 9.03 -10.65
CA GLN A 96 9.36 9.97 -9.59
C GLN A 96 8.22 10.35 -8.64
N ALA A 97 7.00 10.50 -9.17
CA ALA A 97 5.82 10.75 -8.36
C ALA A 97 5.47 9.54 -7.48
N THR A 98 5.53 8.32 -8.02
CA THR A 98 5.31 7.10 -7.24
C THR A 98 6.38 6.91 -6.16
N LEU A 99 7.66 7.17 -6.46
CA LEU A 99 8.73 7.14 -5.47
C LEU A 99 8.48 8.15 -4.33
N ALA A 100 8.00 9.35 -4.67
CA ALA A 100 7.64 10.36 -3.69
C ALA A 100 6.42 9.96 -2.85
N GLY A 101 5.38 9.46 -3.49
CA GLY A 101 4.17 8.97 -2.84
C GLY A 101 4.45 7.80 -1.90
N PHE A 102 5.31 6.86 -2.31
CA PHE A 102 5.75 5.75 -1.46
C PHE A 102 6.48 6.23 -0.20
N GLY A 103 7.32 7.26 -0.31
CA GLY A 103 7.93 7.90 0.85
C GLY A 103 6.91 8.56 1.78
N TRP A 104 5.90 9.24 1.24
CA TRP A 104 4.83 9.86 2.04
C TRP A 104 3.90 8.83 2.70
N HIS A 105 3.66 7.70 2.05
CA HIS A 105 2.88 6.58 2.57
C HIS A 105 3.45 6.01 3.88
N ALA A 106 4.77 6.05 4.06
CA ALA A 106 5.41 5.61 5.30
C ALA A 106 5.09 6.48 6.53
N VAL A 107 4.69 7.75 6.33
CA VAL A 107 4.49 8.70 7.44
C VAL A 107 3.34 8.29 8.36
N PRO A 108 2.12 7.98 7.85
CA PRO A 108 1.05 7.45 8.69
C PRO A 108 1.43 6.22 9.51
N HIS A 109 2.30 5.34 9.00
CA HIS A 109 2.73 4.13 9.71
C HIS A 109 3.63 4.46 10.90
N VAL A 110 4.62 5.31 10.69
CA VAL A 110 5.50 5.78 11.77
C VAL A 110 4.68 6.54 12.82
N ALA A 111 3.77 7.42 12.39
CA ALA A 111 2.88 8.14 13.30
C ALA A 111 2.00 7.17 14.11
N SER A 112 1.43 6.15 13.47
CA SER A 112 0.61 5.14 14.15
C SER A 112 1.40 4.33 15.17
N ALA A 113 2.64 3.94 14.85
CA ALA A 113 3.54 3.26 15.78
C ALA A 113 3.85 4.11 17.02
N VAL A 114 4.14 5.40 16.82
CA VAL A 114 4.41 6.35 17.92
C VAL A 114 3.17 6.57 18.78
N LEU A 115 2.01 6.83 18.15
CA LEU A 115 0.75 7.10 18.85
C LEU A 115 0.25 5.90 19.65
N THR A 116 0.36 4.70 19.10
CA THR A 116 -0.09 3.47 19.77
C THR A 116 0.95 2.90 20.73
N ARG A 117 2.20 3.41 20.71
CA ARG A 117 3.35 2.90 21.46
C ARG A 117 3.49 1.38 21.34
N GLY A 118 3.23 0.86 20.14
CA GLY A 118 3.15 -0.56 19.89
C GLY A 118 3.42 -0.87 18.44
N TYR A 119 3.46 -2.17 18.14
CA TYR A 119 3.66 -2.63 16.78
C TYR A 119 2.42 -2.37 15.93
N THR A 120 2.62 -1.71 14.80
CA THR A 120 1.57 -1.39 13.81
C THR A 120 1.93 -1.98 12.45
N PRO A 121 0.95 -2.22 11.57
CA PRO A 121 1.23 -2.52 10.18
C PRO A 121 2.19 -1.48 9.60
N GLY A 122 3.21 -1.96 8.88
CA GLY A 122 4.27 -1.13 8.33
C GLY A 122 5.22 -0.51 9.37
N GLY A 123 5.06 -0.77 10.66
CA GLY A 123 5.84 -0.14 11.73
C GLY A 123 7.32 -0.52 11.70
N LEU A 124 7.66 -1.73 11.27
CA LEU A 124 9.06 -2.16 11.12
C LEU A 124 9.65 -1.66 9.80
N THR A 125 8.97 -1.92 8.68
CA THR A 125 9.54 -1.68 7.35
C THR A 125 9.43 -0.22 6.90
N ALA A 126 8.51 0.59 7.42
CA ALA A 126 8.48 2.03 7.12
C ALA A 126 9.82 2.72 7.46
N PRO A 127 10.37 2.59 8.69
CA PRO A 127 11.66 3.18 9.03
C PRO A 127 12.88 2.39 8.51
N THR A 128 12.79 1.07 8.33
CA THR A 128 13.97 0.25 8.00
C THR A 128 14.11 -0.08 6.51
N VAL A 129 13.03 0.00 5.72
CA VAL A 129 13.00 -0.31 4.29
C VAL A 129 12.60 0.91 3.49
N VAL A 130 11.42 1.48 3.74
CA VAL A 130 10.84 2.54 2.91
C VAL A 130 11.66 3.82 2.99
N ALA A 131 11.86 4.36 4.19
CA ALA A 131 12.58 5.62 4.37
C ALA A 131 14.04 5.53 3.85
N PRO A 132 14.84 4.50 4.20
CA PRO A 132 16.21 4.38 3.70
C PRO A 132 16.25 4.22 2.18
N PHE A 133 15.36 3.40 1.60
CA PHE A 133 15.31 3.21 0.16
C PHE A 133 14.97 4.52 -0.58
N VAL A 134 13.93 5.23 -0.16
CA VAL A 134 13.49 6.47 -0.83
C VAL A 134 14.57 7.56 -0.74
N LEU A 135 15.21 7.70 0.43
CA LEU A 135 16.32 8.65 0.61
C LEU A 135 17.51 8.30 -0.29
N TRP A 136 17.89 7.02 -0.34
CA TRP A 136 18.95 6.53 -1.21
C TRP A 136 18.62 6.70 -2.69
N ALA A 137 17.44 6.29 -3.14
CA ALA A 137 17.03 6.43 -4.54
C ALA A 137 17.03 7.89 -4.97
N ARG A 138 16.50 8.80 -4.14
CA ARG A 138 16.53 10.25 -4.39
C ARG A 138 17.94 10.83 -4.40
N SER A 139 18.85 10.35 -3.56
CA SER A 139 20.24 10.81 -3.58
C SER A 139 20.94 10.35 -4.87
N ARG A 140 20.67 9.14 -5.35
CA ARG A 140 21.19 8.63 -6.62
C ARG A 140 20.66 9.37 -7.84
N LEU A 141 19.35 9.65 -7.91
CA LEU A 141 18.76 10.45 -8.99
C LEU A 141 19.41 11.85 -9.05
N ARG A 142 19.56 12.51 -7.89
CA ARG A 142 20.20 13.82 -7.80
C ARG A 142 21.67 13.79 -8.21
N ALA A 143 22.43 12.80 -7.74
CA ALA A 143 23.85 12.65 -8.08
C ALA A 143 24.07 12.34 -9.57
N ALA A 144 23.10 11.70 -10.23
CA ALA A 144 23.12 11.46 -11.67
C ALA A 144 22.60 12.65 -12.50
N GLY A 145 22.24 13.78 -11.86
CA GLY A 145 21.73 14.97 -12.54
C GLY A 145 20.34 14.77 -13.16
N VAL A 146 19.58 13.75 -12.74
CA VAL A 146 18.21 13.53 -13.22
C VAL A 146 17.34 14.68 -12.72
N PRO A 147 16.74 15.47 -13.62
CA PRO A 147 15.86 16.57 -13.21
C PRO A 147 14.68 16.03 -12.40
N ALA A 148 14.32 16.75 -11.35
CA ALA A 148 13.06 16.50 -10.68
C ALA A 148 11.94 16.72 -11.70
N ALA A 149 11.18 15.66 -11.98
CA ALA A 149 10.08 15.72 -12.91
C ALA A 149 9.07 16.74 -12.40
N ARG A 150 8.70 17.71 -13.26
CA ARG A 150 7.53 18.55 -13.00
C ARG A 150 6.35 17.60 -12.90
N THR A 151 5.84 17.42 -11.69
CA THR A 151 4.75 16.49 -11.44
C THR A 151 3.47 17.27 -11.64
N PRO A 152 2.67 16.99 -12.69
CA PRO A 152 1.39 17.65 -12.86
C PRO A 152 0.54 17.42 -11.60
N PRO A 153 -0.32 18.37 -11.19
CA PRO A 153 -1.18 18.20 -10.01
C PRO A 153 -1.94 16.87 -10.03
N ALA A 154 -2.43 16.44 -11.19
CA ALA A 154 -3.09 15.14 -11.37
C ALA A 154 -2.22 13.95 -10.97
N VAL A 155 -0.91 13.97 -11.30
CA VAL A 155 0.04 12.90 -10.96
C VAL A 155 0.45 12.99 -9.49
N ALA A 156 0.54 14.20 -8.93
CA ALA A 156 0.79 14.41 -7.50
C ALA A 156 -0.36 13.86 -6.64
N LEU A 157 -1.60 13.95 -7.15
CA LEU A 157 -2.79 13.39 -6.51
C LEU A 157 -2.89 11.86 -6.63
N LEU A 158 -2.20 11.22 -7.59
CA LEU A 158 -2.21 9.76 -7.70
C LEU A 158 -1.68 9.10 -6.42
N GLY A 159 -0.65 9.64 -5.76
CA GLY A 159 -0.14 9.10 -4.50
C GLY A 159 -1.22 8.98 -3.40
N PRO A 160 -1.81 10.10 -2.94
CA PRO A 160 -2.84 10.10 -1.89
C PRO A 160 -4.17 9.47 -2.32
N LEU A 161 -4.48 9.41 -3.62
CA LEU A 161 -5.74 8.82 -4.12
C LEU A 161 -5.63 7.34 -4.50
N LEU A 162 -4.42 6.83 -4.77
CA LEU A 162 -4.23 5.44 -5.22
C LEU A 162 -4.67 4.44 -4.16
N VAL A 163 -4.30 4.67 -2.90
CA VAL A 163 -4.69 3.78 -1.79
C VAL A 163 -6.21 3.80 -1.60
N PRO A 164 -6.89 4.94 -1.37
CA PRO A 164 -8.35 4.99 -1.31
C PRO A 164 -9.04 4.38 -2.54
N GLY A 165 -8.53 4.69 -3.74
CA GLY A 165 -9.05 4.14 -5.00
C GLY A 165 -8.94 2.62 -5.07
N ALA A 166 -7.81 2.05 -4.66
CA ALA A 166 -7.60 0.61 -4.59
C ALA A 166 -8.55 -0.06 -3.58
N HIS A 167 -8.80 0.56 -2.42
CA HIS A 167 -9.78 0.05 -1.45
C HIS A 167 -11.22 0.11 -1.99
N LEU A 168 -11.58 1.16 -2.73
CA LEU A 168 -12.89 1.27 -3.39
C LEU A 168 -13.05 0.20 -4.48
N ALA A 169 -12.04 0.01 -5.32
CA ALA A 169 -12.03 -1.01 -6.36
C ALA A 169 -12.10 -2.43 -5.77
N ALA A 170 -11.34 -2.70 -4.71
CA ALA A 170 -11.39 -3.97 -3.97
C ALA A 170 -12.79 -4.24 -3.40
N SER A 171 -13.41 -3.22 -2.79
CA SER A 171 -14.79 -3.31 -2.29
C SER A 171 -15.78 -3.67 -3.40
N GLY A 172 -15.65 -3.03 -4.57
CA GLY A 172 -16.48 -3.32 -5.74
C GLY A 172 -16.30 -4.75 -6.24
N LEU A 173 -15.04 -5.17 -6.43
CA LEU A 173 -14.72 -6.50 -6.93
C LEU A 173 -15.24 -7.61 -6.00
N LEU A 174 -15.01 -7.48 -4.69
CA LEU A 174 -15.48 -8.47 -3.71
C LEU A 174 -17.00 -8.53 -3.60
N ARG A 175 -17.70 -7.40 -3.75
CA ARG A 175 -19.17 -7.39 -3.81
C ARG A 175 -19.68 -8.10 -5.05
N LEU A 176 -19.02 -7.93 -6.20
CA LEU A 176 -19.40 -8.60 -7.44
C LEU A 176 -19.16 -10.10 -7.37
N THR A 177 -18.03 -10.56 -6.81
CA THR A 177 -17.74 -11.98 -6.65
C THR A 177 -18.63 -12.64 -5.59
N GLY A 178 -18.94 -11.95 -4.49
CA GLY A 178 -19.88 -12.42 -3.47
C GLY A 178 -21.31 -12.53 -3.99
N ARG A 179 -21.76 -11.60 -4.84
CA ARG A 179 -23.06 -11.68 -5.53
C ARG A 179 -23.13 -12.82 -6.55
N ARG A 180 -22.02 -13.15 -7.21
CA ARG A 180 -21.94 -14.32 -8.11
C ARG A 180 -21.92 -15.65 -7.34
N ALA A 181 -21.57 -15.64 -6.06
CA ALA A 181 -21.49 -16.83 -5.21
C ALA A 181 -22.79 -17.19 -4.46
N GLY A 182 -23.91 -16.47 -4.63
CA GLY A 182 -25.20 -16.84 -4.02
C GLY A 182 -26.43 -16.38 -4.83
N PRO A 183 -27.50 -17.21 -4.94
CA PRO A 183 -28.03 -18.08 -3.88
C PRO A 183 -27.97 -19.59 -4.21
N GLY A 184 -27.07 -20.32 -3.55
CA GLY A 184 -26.98 -21.77 -3.64
C GLY A 184 -27.04 -22.44 -2.25
N ARG A 185 -28.11 -23.21 -2.03
CA ARG A 185 -28.38 -24.15 -0.92
C ARG A 185 -28.62 -23.55 0.48
N ARG A 186 -29.90 -23.32 0.79
CA ARG A 186 -30.42 -23.52 2.16
C ARG A 186 -30.27 -25.01 2.51
N PRO A 187 -29.63 -25.39 3.64
CA PRO A 187 -29.74 -26.74 4.15
C PRO A 187 -31.19 -27.02 4.52
N ALA A 188 -31.72 -28.17 4.07
CA ALA A 188 -33.08 -28.59 4.39
C ALA A 188 -33.25 -28.78 5.90
N PRO A 189 -34.41 -28.46 6.49
CA PRO A 189 -34.68 -28.78 7.88
C PRO A 189 -34.66 -30.29 8.05
N VAL A 190 -33.79 -30.79 8.93
CA VAL A 190 -33.85 -32.18 9.39
C VAL A 190 -35.16 -32.33 10.17
N ALA A 191 -36.14 -33.00 9.57
CA ALA A 191 -37.38 -33.38 10.23
C ALA A 191 -37.03 -34.36 11.37
N GLY A 192 -37.17 -33.89 12.61
CA GLY A 192 -37.01 -34.73 13.79
C GLY A 192 -38.01 -35.88 13.78
N ARG A 193 -37.50 -37.10 13.86
CA ARG A 193 -38.30 -38.31 14.09
C ARG A 193 -39.05 -38.17 15.43
N SER A 194 -40.38 -38.13 15.34
CA SER A 194 -41.25 -38.45 16.47
C SER A 194 -41.11 -39.94 16.78
N THR A 195 -40.39 -40.27 17.85
CA THR A 195 -40.46 -41.59 18.46
C THR A 195 -41.71 -41.66 19.32
N ARG A 196 -42.74 -42.33 18.79
CA ARG A 196 -43.81 -42.91 19.62
C ARG A 196 -43.23 -44.13 20.34
N HIS A 197 -43.53 -44.29 21.62
CA HIS A 197 -43.60 -45.60 22.25
C HIS A 197 -44.77 -45.64 23.26
N PRO A 198 -45.35 -46.85 23.45
CA PRO A 198 -46.73 -47.09 23.88
C PRO A 198 -47.00 -46.90 25.37
#